data_AF-A0A954NGY3-F1
#
_entry.id   AF-A0A954NGY3-F1
#
_cell.length_a   1.000
_cell.length_b   1.000
_cell.length_c   1.000
_cell.angle_alpha   90.00
_cell.angle_beta   90.00
_cell.angle_gamma   90.00
#
_symmetry.space_group_name_H-M   'P 1'
#
loop_
_entity.id
_entity.type
_entity.pdbx_description
1 polymer ?
#
loop_
_entity_poly.entity_id
_entity_poly.type
_entity_poly.pdbx_seq_one_letter_code
_entity_poly.pdbx_strand_id
1 'polypeptide(L)'
;MPSIELITVAGVDAVAHWKQLREQYDSTGKYPVLLGSRRDYDAWCKRRVDSSSNAEILAEARTVAFPDWFLERRNAELDPSPADRDMWPSEPPEPIDIAAHLEPESGLPRAEALVGLVPCASPPELFGQLPWGGWSDCPWPAEHAAVMRYWLDKYG
;
A
#
# COMPACT_ATOMS: atom_id res chain seq x y z
N MET A 1 -13.24 -14.51 1.88
CA MET A 1 -12.31 -13.59 1.21
C MET A 1 -13.05 -12.30 0.92
N PRO A 2 -12.46 -11.11 1.10
CA PRO A 2 -12.99 -9.97 0.41
C PRO A 2 -13.03 -10.27 -1.08
N SER A 3 -14.14 -9.92 -1.73
CA SER A 3 -14.33 -10.12 -3.16
C SER A 3 -13.48 -9.07 -3.91
N ILE A 4 -12.16 -9.21 -3.84
CA ILE A 4 -11.25 -8.43 -4.66
C ILE A 4 -11.42 -8.93 -6.08
N GLU A 5 -12.01 -8.09 -6.93
CA GLU A 5 -12.12 -8.36 -8.36
C GLU A 5 -10.77 -8.08 -9.00
N LEU A 6 -10.24 -9.03 -9.76
CA LEU A 6 -8.92 -8.93 -10.38
C LEU A 6 -9.06 -8.69 -11.88
N ILE A 7 -8.41 -7.64 -12.34
CA ILE A 7 -8.30 -7.30 -13.76
C ILE A 7 -6.84 -7.50 -14.16
N THR A 8 -6.62 -8.28 -15.22
CA THR A 8 -5.31 -8.38 -15.87
C THR A 8 -5.20 -7.33 -16.96
N VAL A 9 -4.11 -6.58 -16.96
CA VAL A 9 -3.79 -5.56 -17.96
C VAL A 9 -2.35 -5.75 -18.44
N ALA A 10 -2.01 -5.23 -19.63
CA ALA A 10 -0.62 -5.16 -20.04
C ALA A 10 0.16 -4.25 -19.08
N GLY A 11 1.38 -4.61 -18.68
CA GLY A 11 2.13 -3.82 -17.71
C GLY A 11 2.36 -2.38 -18.19
N VAL A 12 2.61 -2.21 -19.49
CA VAL A 12 2.75 -0.91 -20.17
C VAL A 12 1.53 0.00 -19.98
N ASP A 13 0.32 -0.56 -19.87
CA ASP A 13 -0.92 0.18 -19.73
C ASP A 13 -1.44 0.26 -18.28
N ALA A 14 -0.73 -0.35 -17.33
CA ALA A 14 -1.24 -0.64 -16.00
C ALA A 14 -1.53 0.63 -15.18
N VAL A 15 -0.63 1.62 -15.23
CA VAL A 15 -0.82 2.90 -14.54
C VAL A 15 -1.96 3.70 -15.17
N ALA A 16 -2.09 3.68 -16.49
CA ALA A 16 -3.18 4.37 -17.18
C ALA A 16 -4.54 3.77 -16.82
N HIS A 17 -4.66 2.44 -16.81
CA HIS A 17 -5.87 1.74 -16.37
C HIS A 17 -6.16 2.00 -14.90
N TRP A 18 -5.14 1.99 -14.03
CA TRP A 18 -5.31 2.30 -12.61
C TRP A 18 -5.88 3.71 -12.40
N LYS A 19 -5.37 4.72 -13.13
CA LYS A 19 -5.88 6.11 -13.07
C LYS A 19 -7.35 6.19 -13.49
N GLN A 20 -7.71 5.54 -14.60
CA GLN A 20 -9.11 5.50 -15.08
C GLN A 20 -10.06 4.82 -14.08
N LEU A 21 -9.63 3.72 -13.46
CA LEU A 21 -10.41 3.04 -12.43
C LEU A 21 -10.51 3.88 -11.15
N ARG A 22 -9.48 4.68 -10.84
CA ARG A 22 -9.44 5.53 -9.64
C ARG A 22 -10.48 6.64 -9.71
N GLU A 23 -10.69 7.21 -10.89
CA GLU A 23 -11.74 8.21 -11.17
C GLU A 23 -13.16 7.64 -10.96
N GLN A 24 -13.33 6.32 -11.05
CA GLN A 24 -14.62 5.66 -10.86
C GLN A 24 -14.90 5.29 -9.40
N TYR A 25 -13.94 5.50 -8.49
CA TYR A 25 -14.04 5.09 -7.09
C TYR A 25 -15.32 5.61 -6.42
N ASP A 26 -15.60 6.91 -6.56
CA ASP A 26 -16.75 7.54 -5.88
C ASP A 26 -18.10 6.96 -6.35
N SER A 27 -18.16 6.45 -7.59
CA SER A 27 -19.36 5.84 -8.16
C SER A 27 -19.49 4.34 -7.89
N THR A 28 -18.36 3.65 -7.67
CA THR A 28 -18.31 2.18 -7.56
C THR A 28 -18.07 1.67 -6.16
N GLY A 29 -17.50 2.50 -5.27
CA GLY A 29 -16.99 2.08 -3.96
C GLY A 29 -15.83 1.07 -4.04
N LYS A 30 -15.21 0.91 -5.21
CA LYS A 30 -14.12 -0.05 -5.45
C LYS A 30 -12.83 0.70 -5.75
N TYR A 31 -11.89 0.65 -4.82
CA TYR A 31 -10.62 1.33 -4.97
C TYR A 31 -9.63 0.44 -5.74
N PRO A 32 -8.99 0.93 -6.82
CA PRO A 32 -8.02 0.14 -7.56
C PRO A 32 -6.67 0.09 -6.87
N VAL A 33 -6.05 -1.09 -6.84
CA VAL A 33 -4.72 -1.31 -6.28
C VAL A 33 -3.89 -2.09 -7.31
N LEU A 34 -2.71 -1.59 -7.66
CA LEU A 34 -1.76 -2.34 -8.49
C LEU A 34 -1.05 -3.39 -7.63
N LEU A 35 -1.26 -4.66 -7.95
CA LEU A 35 -0.83 -5.82 -7.14
C LEU A 35 0.40 -6.54 -7.70
N GLY A 36 1.01 -6.01 -8.76
CA GLY A 36 2.12 -6.65 -9.46
C GLY A 36 1.65 -7.78 -10.38
N SER A 37 2.44 -8.84 -10.49
CA SER A 37 2.09 -10.00 -11.33
C SER A 37 1.11 -10.96 -10.63
N ARG A 38 0.54 -11.90 -11.38
CA ARG A 38 -0.21 -13.04 -10.81
C ARG A 38 0.60 -13.79 -9.75
N ARG A 39 1.89 -14.00 -10.01
CA ARG A 39 2.80 -14.68 -9.09
C ARG A 39 2.94 -13.90 -7.77
N ASP A 40 3.06 -12.58 -7.83
CA ASP A 40 3.20 -11.73 -6.64
C ASP A 40 1.94 -11.78 -5.77
N TYR A 41 0.77 -11.66 -6.41
CA TYR A 41 -0.52 -11.76 -5.74
C TYR A 41 -0.71 -13.14 -5.08
N ASP A 42 -0.44 -14.23 -5.79
CA ASP A 42 -0.59 -15.58 -5.26
C ASP A 42 0.39 -15.84 -4.10
N ALA A 43 1.63 -15.32 -4.21
CA ALA A 43 2.62 -15.41 -3.14
C ALA A 43 2.22 -14.58 -1.91
N TRP A 44 1.57 -13.43 -2.10
CA TRP A 44 0.97 -12.66 -1.01
C TRP A 44 -0.19 -13.43 -0.35
N CYS A 45 -1.13 -13.97 -1.13
CA CYS A 45 -2.25 -14.75 -0.60
C CYS A 45 -1.80 -15.94 0.27
N LYS A 46 -0.69 -16.59 -0.09
CA LYS A 46 -0.12 -17.72 0.67
C LYS A 46 0.56 -17.30 1.97
N ARG A 47 1.18 -16.11 2.00
CA ARG A 47 1.91 -15.59 3.17
C ARG A 47 1.02 -14.83 4.14
N ARG A 48 -0.16 -14.40 3.68
CA ARG A 48 -1.16 -13.76 4.52
C ARG A 48 -1.47 -14.65 5.72
N VAL A 49 -1.21 -14.12 6.91
CA VAL A 49 -1.62 -14.72 8.17
C VAL A 49 -3.01 -14.17 8.49
N ASP A 50 -4.04 -15.02 8.46
CA ASP A 50 -5.41 -14.63 8.82
C ASP A 50 -5.59 -14.52 10.35
N SER A 51 -4.74 -13.73 11.02
CA SER A 51 -4.82 -13.57 12.48
C SER A 51 -5.95 -12.64 12.92
N SER A 52 -6.38 -11.71 12.05
CA SER A 52 -7.40 -10.71 12.35
C SER A 52 -8.28 -10.43 11.13
N SER A 53 -9.57 -10.30 11.35
CA SER A 53 -10.54 -9.89 10.33
C SER A 53 -10.38 -8.41 9.96
N ASN A 54 -10.88 -8.04 8.78
CA ASN A 54 -10.92 -6.64 8.34
C ASN A 54 -11.58 -5.74 9.41
N ALA A 55 -12.71 -6.15 9.96
CA ALA A 55 -13.43 -5.38 10.98
C ALA A 55 -12.59 -5.16 12.26
N GLU A 56 -11.82 -6.17 12.69
CA GLU A 56 -10.93 -6.05 13.85
C GLU A 56 -9.77 -5.09 13.56
N ILE A 57 -9.13 -5.21 12.39
CA ILE A 57 -8.04 -4.30 11.98
C ILE A 57 -8.53 -2.85 11.96
N LEU A 58 -9.72 -2.60 11.42
CA LEU A 58 -10.29 -1.24 11.35
C LEU A 58 -10.75 -0.73 12.72
N ALA A 59 -11.17 -1.60 13.63
CA ALA A 59 -11.49 -1.24 15.00
C ALA A 59 -10.21 -0.86 15.76
N GLU A 60 -9.15 -1.65 15.63
CA GLU A 60 -7.83 -1.36 16.20
C GLU A 60 -7.24 -0.08 15.63
N ALA A 61 -7.37 0.16 14.32
CA ALA A 61 -6.90 1.40 13.70
C ALA A 61 -7.52 2.67 14.32
N ARG A 62 -8.69 2.58 14.96
CA ARG A 62 -9.36 3.73 15.62
C ARG A 62 -8.77 4.02 17.00
N THR A 63 -8.05 3.09 17.61
CA THR A 63 -7.41 3.29 18.92
C THR A 63 -6.01 3.89 18.80
N VAL A 64 -5.40 3.81 17.61
CA VAL A 64 -4.10 4.43 17.33
C VAL A 64 -4.24 5.95 17.27
N ALA A 65 -3.62 6.63 18.23
CA ALA A 65 -3.62 8.09 18.33
C ALA A 65 -2.51 8.71 17.46
N PHE A 66 -2.88 9.63 16.57
CA PHE A 66 -1.93 10.44 15.80
C PHE A 66 -1.99 11.91 16.25
N PRO A 67 -0.85 12.63 16.33
CA PRO A 67 0.49 12.21 15.89
C PRO A 67 1.30 11.40 16.94
N ASP A 68 0.74 11.09 18.11
CA ASP A 68 1.48 10.48 19.23
C ASP A 68 2.18 9.17 18.84
N TRP A 69 1.50 8.28 18.12
CA TRP A 69 2.10 7.04 17.61
C TRP A 69 3.39 7.29 16.81
N PHE A 70 3.42 8.35 15.97
CA PHE A 70 4.61 8.68 15.20
C PHE A 70 5.75 9.18 16.11
N LEU A 71 5.41 9.98 17.12
CA LEU A 71 6.40 10.53 18.06
C LEU A 71 6.99 9.43 18.96
N GLU A 72 6.18 8.47 19.39
CA GLU A 72 6.60 7.32 20.19
C GLU A 72 7.47 6.35 19.38
N ARG A 73 7.13 6.13 18.11
CA ARG A 73 7.87 5.23 17.22
C ARG A 73 9.14 5.87 16.64
N ARG A 74 9.31 7.19 16.79
CA ARG A 74 10.54 7.89 16.42
C ARG A 74 11.66 7.49 17.39
N ASN A 75 12.31 6.38 17.08
CA ASN A 75 13.47 5.87 17.81
C ASN A 75 14.77 6.49 17.25
N ALA A 76 15.67 6.91 18.13
CA ALA A 76 17.01 7.40 17.77
C ALA A 76 17.87 6.32 17.05
N GLU A 77 17.52 5.04 17.18
CA GLU A 77 18.16 3.93 16.46
C GLU A 77 17.70 3.78 15.00
N LEU A 78 16.52 4.33 14.64
CA LEU A 78 16.03 4.36 13.26
C LEU A 78 16.48 5.63 12.52
N ASP A 79 16.96 6.63 13.25
CA ASP A 79 17.56 7.80 12.64
C ASP A 79 18.85 7.37 11.92
N PRO A 80 18.97 7.63 10.60
CA PRO A 80 20.14 7.21 9.85
C PRO A 80 21.38 7.86 10.44
N SER A 81 22.48 7.09 10.56
CA SER A 81 23.75 7.62 11.04
C SER A 81 24.26 8.69 10.08
N PRO A 82 25.21 9.57 10.49
CA PRO A 82 25.82 10.53 9.57
C PRO A 82 26.39 9.86 8.32
N ALA A 83 27.01 8.68 8.46
CA ALA A 83 27.53 7.92 7.32
C ALA A 83 26.43 7.42 6.38
N ASP A 84 25.28 6.99 6.91
CA ASP A 84 24.13 6.57 6.08
C ASP A 84 23.54 7.76 5.32
N ARG A 85 23.50 8.93 5.94
CA ARG A 85 23.02 10.17 5.30
C ARG A 85 23.96 10.64 4.19
N ASP A 86 25.28 10.47 4.38
CA ASP A 86 26.28 10.79 3.35
C ASP A 86 26.16 9.86 2.12
N MET A 87 25.55 8.68 2.27
CA MET A 87 25.24 7.77 1.15
C MET A 87 23.93 8.10 0.42
N TRP A 88 23.09 8.98 0.97
CA TRP A 88 21.88 9.40 0.28
C TRP A 88 22.21 10.29 -0.91
N PRO A 89 21.47 10.18 -2.02
CA PRO A 89 21.68 11.05 -3.15
C PRO A 89 21.41 12.51 -2.73
N SER A 90 22.32 13.41 -3.10
CA SER A 90 22.22 14.84 -2.80
C SER A 90 21.06 15.53 -3.52
N GLU A 91 20.64 14.94 -4.65
CA GLU A 91 19.46 15.35 -5.41
C GLU A 91 18.41 14.24 -5.35
N PRO A 92 17.13 14.57 -5.14
CA PRO A 92 16.07 13.57 -5.18
C PRO A 92 16.05 12.94 -6.57
N PRO A 93 15.88 11.62 -6.68
CA PRO A 93 15.66 10.99 -7.97
C PRO A 93 14.40 11.55 -8.63
N GLU A 94 14.35 11.48 -9.96
CA GLU A 94 13.12 11.74 -10.71
C GLU A 94 11.95 10.95 -10.10
N PRO A 95 10.80 11.59 -9.84
CA PRO A 95 9.65 10.90 -9.27
C PRO A 95 9.24 9.72 -10.13
N ILE A 96 9.31 8.52 -9.55
CA ILE A 96 8.79 7.31 -10.19
C ILE A 96 7.31 7.22 -9.81
N ASP A 97 6.45 7.05 -10.82
CA ASP A 97 5.03 6.72 -10.60
C ASP A 97 4.90 5.31 -9.97
N ILE A 98 3.70 4.73 -9.91
CA ILE A 98 3.50 3.41 -9.29
C ILE A 98 4.34 2.32 -9.98
N ALA A 99 5.37 1.80 -9.31
CA ALA A 99 6.34 0.87 -9.91
C ALA A 99 5.91 -0.61 -9.92
N ALA A 100 4.78 -0.97 -9.31
CA ALA A 100 4.36 -2.38 -9.18
C ALA A 100 4.17 -3.12 -10.53
N HIS A 101 3.96 -2.38 -11.63
CA HIS A 101 3.82 -2.91 -12.98
C HIS A 101 5.16 -3.15 -13.71
N LEU A 102 6.29 -2.86 -13.07
CA LEU A 102 7.64 -3.00 -13.63
C LEU A 102 8.33 -4.26 -13.09
N GLU A 103 9.24 -4.82 -13.90
CA GLU A 103 10.19 -5.84 -13.45
C GLU A 103 11.29 -5.21 -12.59
N PRO A 104 11.55 -5.69 -11.36
CA PRO A 104 12.48 -5.04 -10.43
C PRO A 104 13.91 -4.90 -10.97
N GLU A 105 14.39 -5.89 -11.71
CA GLU A 105 15.77 -5.93 -12.18
C GLU A 105 16.00 -5.05 -13.42
N SER A 106 15.01 -4.93 -14.30
CA SER A 106 15.15 -4.23 -15.58
C SER A 106 14.47 -2.86 -15.61
N GLY A 107 13.52 -2.60 -14.72
CA GLY A 107 12.65 -1.42 -14.76
C GLY A 107 11.70 -1.39 -15.96
N LEU A 108 11.66 -2.45 -16.78
CA LEU A 108 10.77 -2.53 -17.93
C LEU A 108 9.37 -2.99 -17.50
N PRO A 109 8.31 -2.57 -18.19
CA PRO A 109 6.97 -3.05 -17.92
C PRO A 109 6.88 -4.57 -18.03
N ARG A 110 6.19 -5.18 -17.06
CA ARG A 110 5.83 -6.60 -17.11
C ARG A 110 4.94 -6.87 -18.32
N ALA A 111 4.94 -8.10 -18.84
CA ALA A 111 4.00 -8.50 -19.88
C ALA A 111 2.55 -8.31 -19.41
N GLU A 112 2.28 -8.66 -18.14
CA GLU A 112 0.98 -8.51 -17.49
C GLU A 112 1.14 -7.98 -16.06
N ALA A 113 0.19 -7.15 -15.65
CA ALA A 113 0.02 -6.68 -14.27
C ALA A 113 -1.42 -6.87 -13.82
N LEU A 114 -1.62 -7.05 -12.52
CA LEU A 114 -2.91 -7.17 -11.87
C LEU A 114 -3.32 -5.86 -11.23
N VAL A 115 -4.56 -5.43 -11.52
CA VAL A 115 -5.27 -4.41 -10.76
C VAL A 115 -6.35 -5.10 -9.94
N GLY A 116 -6.30 -4.96 -8.62
CA GLY A 116 -7.34 -5.38 -7.71
C GLY A 116 -8.33 -4.26 -7.45
N LEU A 117 -9.61 -4.50 -7.71
CA LEU A 117 -10.71 -3.62 -7.32
C LEU A 117 -11.21 -4.04 -5.94
N VAL A 118 -10.86 -3.25 -4.92
CA VAL A 118 -11.12 -3.55 -3.51
C VAL A 118 -12.33 -2.76 -3.03
N PRO A 119 -13.42 -3.41 -2.57
CA PRO A 119 -14.53 -2.70 -1.96
C PRO A 119 -14.10 -2.05 -0.63
N CYS A 120 -14.17 -0.72 -0.56
CA CYS A 120 -13.89 0.04 0.65
C CYS A 120 -14.58 1.41 0.65
N ALA A 121 -15.06 1.86 1.81
CA ALA A 121 -15.75 3.14 1.94
C ALA A 121 -14.78 4.33 2.00
N SER A 122 -13.52 4.06 2.36
CA SER A 122 -12.44 5.04 2.31
C SER A 122 -11.10 4.36 1.96
N PRO A 123 -10.12 5.07 1.37
CA PRO A 123 -8.82 4.50 1.04
C PRO A 123 -8.05 3.88 2.22
N PRO A 124 -8.07 4.45 3.46
CA PRO A 124 -7.40 3.83 4.60
C PRO A 124 -7.92 2.44 4.98
N GLU A 125 -9.16 2.10 4.61
CA GLU A 125 -9.73 0.78 4.88
C GLU A 125 -9.09 -0.33 4.05
N LEU A 126 -8.33 0.02 3.00
CA LEU A 126 -7.59 -0.95 2.19
C LEU A 126 -6.71 -1.87 3.04
N PHE A 127 -6.09 -1.36 4.11
CA PHE A 127 -5.19 -2.14 4.96
C PHE A 127 -5.91 -3.22 5.78
N GLY A 128 -7.23 -3.12 5.96
CA GLY A 128 -8.00 -4.23 6.54
C GLY A 128 -8.36 -5.33 5.53
N GLN A 129 -8.44 -5.00 4.24
CA GLN A 129 -8.71 -5.96 3.15
C GLN A 129 -7.43 -6.61 2.62
N LEU A 130 -6.38 -5.80 2.51
CA LEU A 130 -5.01 -6.12 2.10
C LEU A 130 -4.07 -5.88 3.30
N PRO A 131 -4.07 -6.77 4.31
CA PRO A 131 -3.26 -6.60 5.52
C PRO A 131 -1.77 -6.80 5.21
N TRP A 132 -1.10 -5.72 4.82
CA TRP A 132 0.35 -5.63 4.72
C TRP A 132 0.95 -5.12 6.03
N GLY A 133 2.22 -5.48 6.25
CA GLY A 133 2.98 -5.07 7.44
C GLY A 133 3.13 -6.20 8.47
N GLY A 134 3.59 -5.85 9.66
CA GLY A 134 3.82 -6.81 10.75
C GLY A 134 5.02 -7.75 10.55
N TRP A 135 5.91 -7.44 9.60
CA TRP A 135 7.17 -8.17 9.38
C TRP A 135 8.36 -7.22 9.49
N SER A 136 9.46 -7.66 10.12
CA SER A 136 10.70 -6.87 10.27
C SER A 136 10.46 -5.47 10.86
N ASP A 137 9.70 -5.38 11.96
CA ASP A 137 9.29 -4.14 12.64
C ASP A 137 8.51 -3.13 11.79
N CYS A 138 8.09 -3.52 10.57
CA CYS A 138 7.13 -2.74 9.80
C CYS A 138 5.83 -2.58 10.60
N PRO A 139 5.18 -1.40 10.51
CA PRO A 139 3.91 -1.16 11.17
C PRO A 139 2.89 -2.26 10.87
N TRP A 140 2.00 -2.52 11.83
CA TRP A 140 0.88 -3.44 11.64
C TRP A 140 -0.18 -2.82 10.71
N PRO A 141 -1.05 -3.63 10.09
CA PRO A 141 -2.11 -3.13 9.20
C PRO A 141 -2.98 -2.03 9.84
N ALA A 142 -3.30 -2.15 11.13
CA ALA A 142 -4.08 -1.16 11.87
C ALA A 142 -3.35 0.20 11.99
N GLU A 143 -2.03 0.15 12.20
CA GLU A 143 -1.17 1.33 12.26
C GLU A 143 -1.10 2.00 10.87
N HIS A 144 -0.93 1.22 9.80
CA HIS A 144 -0.97 1.72 8.43
C HIS A 144 -2.31 2.43 8.10
N ALA A 145 -3.44 1.82 8.46
CA ALA A 145 -4.77 2.42 8.27
C ALA A 145 -4.90 3.74 9.05
N ALA A 146 -4.42 3.79 10.29
CA ALA A 146 -4.48 4.97 11.13
C ALA A 146 -3.61 6.13 10.59
N VAL A 147 -2.38 5.82 10.12
CA VAL A 147 -1.52 6.80 9.43
C VAL A 147 -2.27 7.35 8.21
N MET A 148 -2.72 6.49 7.32
CA MET A 148 -3.33 6.92 6.06
C MET A 148 -4.61 7.73 6.29
N ARG A 149 -5.39 7.42 7.32
CA ARG A 149 -6.53 8.24 7.74
C ARG A 149 -6.09 9.64 8.17
N TYR A 150 -5.07 9.75 9.03
CA TYR A 150 -4.55 11.05 9.46
C TYR A 150 -4.05 11.91 8.28
N TRP A 151 -3.35 11.30 7.31
CA TRP A 151 -2.87 12.03 6.13
C TRP A 151 -4.02 12.44 5.21
N LEU A 152 -5.00 11.56 4.98
CA LEU A 152 -6.21 11.87 4.21
C LEU A 152 -6.99 13.04 4.85
N ASP A 153 -7.22 13.00 6.16
CA ASP A 153 -7.93 14.06 6.88
C ASP A 153 -7.18 15.41 6.80
N LYS A 154 -5.85 15.38 6.74
CA LYS A 154 -5.00 16.57 6.76
C LYS A 154 -4.73 17.15 5.37
N TYR A 155 -4.64 16.33 4.34
CA TYR A 155 -4.14 16.73 3.01
C TYR A 155 -5.03 16.31 1.82
N GLY A 156 -6.01 15.42 2.01
CA GLY A 156 -6.86 14.89 0.95
C GLY A 156 -6.27 13.68 0.23
#